data_AF-Q66BL7-F1
#
_entry.id   AF-Q66BL7-F1
#
_cell.length_a   1.000
_cell.length_b   1.000
_cell.length_c   1.000
_cell.angle_alpha   90.00
_cell.angle_beta   90.00
_cell.angle_gamma   90.00
#
_symmetry.space_group_name_H-M   'P 1'
#
loop_
_entity.id
_entity.type
_entity.pdbx_description
1 polymer ?
#
loop_
_entity_poly.entity_id
_entity_poly.type
_entity_poly.pdbx_seq_one_letter_code
_entity_poly.pdbx_strand_id
1 'polypeptide(L)'
;MRTAIMLIVTLLAALGWYASRLSDDIDNANRIIGTLSAGIESRDNAITRLQAEARQQAENERALRQSLSDASTLSLSREQKIQRLLNENKVLRDWFATALPADVIRLHQRPAFASPNGYLRWLSDGEQLPATGQQPGG
;
A
#
# COMPACT_ATOMS: atom_id res chain seq x y z
N MET A 1 17.73 -49.63 82.70
CA MET A 1 16.30 -49.50 82.31
C MET A 1 15.91 -48.04 82.10
N ARG A 2 15.83 -47.20 83.15
CA ARG A 2 15.40 -45.78 83.04
C ARG A 2 16.22 -44.92 82.08
N THR A 3 17.55 -45.05 82.11
CA THR A 3 18.46 -44.28 81.23
C THR A 3 18.35 -44.68 79.76
N ALA A 4 18.19 -45.97 79.47
CA ALA A 4 17.97 -46.46 78.11
C ALA A 4 16.65 -45.95 77.51
N ILE A 5 15.58 -45.91 78.31
CA ILE A 5 14.29 -45.36 77.89
C ILE A 5 14.41 -43.86 77.59
N MET A 6 15.11 -43.10 78.44
CA MET A 6 15.36 -41.67 78.19
C MET A 6 16.12 -41.43 76.89
N LEU A 7 17.16 -42.22 76.60
CA LEU A 7 17.91 -42.11 75.35
C LEU A 7 17.03 -42.38 74.12
N ILE A 8 16.19 -43.41 74.17
CA ILE A 8 15.27 -43.75 73.07
C ILE A 8 14.26 -42.63 72.85
N VAL A 9 13.67 -42.08 73.92
CA VAL A 9 12.71 -40.97 73.82
C VAL A 9 13.36 -39.74 73.23
N THR A 10 14.60 -39.44 73.63
CA THR A 10 15.35 -38.29 73.09
C THR A 10 15.67 -38.48 71.62
N LEU A 11 16.04 -39.69 71.21
CA LEU A 11 16.31 -40.03 69.82
C LEU A 11 15.04 -39.89 68.95
N LEU A 12 13.90 -40.37 69.43
CA LEU A 12 12.62 -40.25 68.74
C LEU A 12 12.16 -38.80 68.61
N ALA A 13 12.35 -37.99 69.67
CA ALA A 13 12.06 -36.56 69.61
C ALA A 13 12.94 -35.83 68.58
N ALA A 14 14.24 -36.16 68.53
CA ALA A 14 15.16 -35.59 67.56
C ALA A 14 14.80 -35.98 66.11
N LEU A 15 14.42 -37.25 65.87
CA LEU A 15 13.97 -37.72 64.56
C LEU A 15 12.65 -37.07 64.13
N GLY A 16 11.70 -36.92 65.06
CA GLY A 16 10.43 -36.22 64.79
C GLY A 16 10.64 -34.76 64.42
N TRP A 17 11.54 -34.07 65.13
CA TRP A 17 11.90 -32.68 64.82
C TRP A 17 12.63 -32.54 63.47
N TYR A 18 13.51 -33.48 63.14
CA TYR A 18 14.19 -33.50 61.84
C TYR A 18 13.21 -33.76 60.69
N ALA A 19 12.27 -34.71 60.89
CA ALA A 19 11.24 -35.03 59.90
C ALA A 19 10.27 -33.87 59.66
N SER A 20 9.85 -33.17 60.72
CA SER A 20 8.97 -31.99 60.56
C SER A 20 9.66 -30.87 59.80
N ARG A 21 10.94 -30.60 60.10
CA ARG A 21 11.72 -29.58 59.40
C ARG A 21 11.89 -29.89 57.91
N LEU A 22 12.12 -31.16 57.58
CA LEU A 22 12.23 -31.59 56.17
C LEU A 22 10.89 -31.46 55.43
N SER A 23 9.77 -31.74 56.10
CA SER A 23 8.44 -31.55 55.53
C SER A 23 8.16 -30.08 55.24
N ASP A 24 8.49 -29.18 56.16
CA ASP A 24 8.32 -27.74 55.99
C ASP A 24 9.12 -27.21 54.80
N ASP A 25 10.36 -27.69 54.60
CA ASP A 25 11.20 -27.31 53.47
C ASP A 25 10.64 -27.80 52.12
N ILE A 26 10.09 -29.02 52.07
CA ILE A 26 9.43 -29.56 50.87
C ILE A 26 8.17 -28.77 50.54
N ASP A 27 7.35 -28.44 51.55
CA ASP A 27 6.12 -27.67 51.35
C ASP A 27 6.42 -26.26 50.85
N ASN A 28 7.46 -25.62 51.38
CA ASN A 28 7.93 -24.32 50.91
C ASN A 28 8.45 -24.41 49.46
N ALA A 29 9.25 -25.42 49.13
CA ALA A 29 9.75 -25.62 47.78
C ALA A 29 8.60 -25.84 46.77
N ASN A 30 7.61 -26.67 47.11
CA ASN A 30 6.44 -26.91 46.27
C ASN A 30 5.61 -25.63 46.06
N ARG A 31 5.44 -24.81 47.11
CA ARG A 31 4.78 -23.51 46.98
C ARG A 31 5.53 -22.58 46.03
N ILE A 32 6.85 -22.48 46.17
CA ILE A 32 7.69 -21.65 45.30
C ILE A 32 7.57 -22.12 43.84
N ILE A 33 7.68 -23.43 43.60
CA ILE A 33 7.53 -24.02 42.26
C ILE A 33 6.14 -23.71 41.69
N GLY A 34 5.08 -23.84 42.49
CA GLY A 34 3.72 -23.49 42.09
C GLY A 34 3.59 -22.02 41.67
N THR A 35 4.14 -21.11 42.48
CA THR A 35 4.12 -19.67 42.16
C THR A 35 4.94 -19.32 40.91
N LEU A 36 6.11 -19.95 40.73
CA LEU A 36 6.96 -19.71 39.58
C LEU A 36 6.30 -20.25 38.30
N SER A 37 5.71 -21.45 38.35
CA SER A 37 4.98 -22.04 37.24
C SER A 37 3.79 -21.16 36.81
N ALA A 38 2.99 -20.68 37.78
CA ALA A 38 1.88 -19.76 37.48
C ALA A 38 2.39 -18.42 36.90
N GLY A 39 3.53 -17.93 37.39
CA GLY A 39 4.19 -16.74 36.85
C GLY A 39 4.69 -16.91 35.42
N ILE A 40 5.27 -18.07 35.11
CA ILE A 40 5.72 -18.44 33.75
C ILE A 40 4.52 -18.55 32.82
N GLU A 41 3.46 -19.26 33.21
CA GLU A 41 2.24 -19.41 32.42
C GLU A 41 1.58 -18.06 32.11
N SER A 42 1.50 -17.17 33.11
CA SER A 42 1.00 -15.81 32.89
C SER A 42 1.84 -15.03 31.88
N ARG A 43 3.17 -15.13 31.96
CA ARG A 43 4.09 -14.48 31.01
C ARG A 43 3.99 -15.07 29.62
N ASP A 44 3.87 -16.37 29.49
CA ASP A 44 3.76 -17.06 28.21
C ASP A 44 2.46 -16.69 27.49
N ASN A 45 1.36 -16.60 28.25
CA ASN A 45 0.09 -16.08 27.76
C ASN A 45 0.21 -14.61 27.30
N ALA A 46 0.90 -13.76 28.06
CA ALA A 46 1.13 -12.38 27.68
C ALA A 46 1.98 -12.26 26.40
N ILE A 47 3.05 -13.06 26.29
CA ILE A 47 3.91 -13.11 25.09
C ILE A 47 3.09 -13.56 23.88
N THR A 48 2.28 -14.62 24.03
CA THR A 48 1.43 -15.13 22.94
C THR A 48 0.44 -14.07 22.46
N ARG A 49 -0.19 -13.33 23.39
CA ARG A 49 -1.09 -12.21 23.05
C ARG A 49 -0.35 -11.09 22.32
N LEU A 50 0.79 -10.66 22.83
CA LEU A 50 1.60 -9.61 22.20
C LEU A 50 2.10 -10.01 20.81
N GLN A 51 2.47 -11.28 20.62
CA GLN A 51 2.86 -11.79 19.31
C GLN A 51 1.69 -11.79 18.32
N ALA A 52 0.48 -12.19 18.76
CA ALA A 52 -0.71 -12.13 17.92
C ALA A 52 -1.06 -10.69 17.53
N GLU A 53 -0.99 -9.76 18.49
CA GLU A 53 -1.24 -8.34 18.25
C GLU A 53 -0.20 -7.73 17.29
N ALA A 54 1.09 -8.03 17.48
CA ALA A 54 2.15 -7.57 16.59
C ALA A 54 1.99 -8.11 15.16
N ARG A 55 1.56 -9.37 15.00
CA ARG A 55 1.24 -9.95 13.68
C ARG A 55 0.08 -9.21 13.02
N GLN A 56 -1.01 -8.99 13.75
CA GLN A 56 -2.17 -8.25 13.25
C GLN A 56 -1.79 -6.81 12.86
N GLN A 57 -0.98 -6.13 13.68
CA GLN A 57 -0.51 -4.79 13.40
C GLN A 57 0.36 -4.76 12.13
N ALA A 58 1.26 -5.72 11.96
CA ALA A 58 2.09 -5.82 10.76
C ALA A 58 1.27 -6.09 9.49
N GLU A 59 0.20 -6.90 9.58
CA GLU A 59 -0.74 -7.11 8.48
C GLU A 59 -1.51 -5.83 8.12
N ASN A 60 -2.04 -5.13 9.12
CA ASN A 60 -2.75 -3.86 8.94
C ASN A 60 -1.83 -2.80 8.33
N GLU A 61 -0.58 -2.71 8.78
CA GLU A 61 0.40 -1.77 8.23
C GLU A 61 0.72 -2.09 6.77
N ARG A 62 0.88 -3.38 6.41
CA ARG A 62 1.07 -3.79 5.02
C ARG A 62 -0.12 -3.42 4.15
N ALA A 63 -1.34 -3.69 4.60
CA ALA A 63 -2.56 -3.34 3.88
C ALA A 63 -2.67 -1.81 3.69
N LEU A 64 -2.33 -1.03 4.71
CA LEU A 64 -2.31 0.43 4.62
C LEU A 64 -1.27 0.92 3.60
N ARG A 65 -0.05 0.37 3.63
CA ARG A 65 1.01 0.72 2.67
C ARG A 65 0.61 0.37 1.23
N GLN A 66 -0.05 -0.76 1.02
CA GLN A 66 -0.61 -1.13 -0.29
C GLN A 66 -1.66 -0.13 -0.75
N SER A 67 -2.63 0.20 0.11
CA SER A 67 -3.67 1.18 -0.21
C SER A 67 -3.08 2.57 -0.54
N LEU A 68 -2.07 3.02 0.18
CA LEU A 68 -1.37 4.27 -0.11
C LEU A 68 -0.63 4.21 -1.46
N SER A 69 0.04 3.09 -1.77
CA SER A 69 0.68 2.87 -3.06
C SER A 69 -0.33 2.93 -4.19
N ASP A 70 -1.45 2.21 -4.08
CA ASP A 70 -2.50 2.18 -5.09
C ASP A 70 -3.16 3.55 -5.27
N ALA A 71 -3.43 4.27 -4.17
CA ALA A 71 -3.94 5.63 -4.23
C ALA A 71 -2.95 6.58 -4.93
N SER A 72 -1.65 6.45 -4.64
CA SER A 72 -0.62 7.28 -5.27
C SER A 72 -0.51 7.03 -6.77
N THR A 73 -0.54 5.76 -7.21
CA THR A 73 -0.48 5.40 -8.62
C THR A 73 -1.72 5.86 -9.37
N LEU A 74 -2.90 5.71 -8.75
CA LEU A 74 -4.15 6.24 -9.30
C LEU A 74 -4.13 7.77 -9.42
N SER A 75 -3.61 8.47 -8.41
CA SER A 75 -3.48 9.93 -8.44
C SER A 75 -2.55 10.39 -9.58
N LEU A 76 -1.38 9.75 -9.73
CA LEU A 76 -0.45 10.04 -10.83
C LEU A 76 -1.08 9.78 -12.20
N SER A 77 -1.79 8.67 -12.36
CA SER A 77 -2.51 8.33 -13.60
C SER A 77 -3.58 9.36 -13.93
N ARG A 78 -4.35 9.83 -12.94
CA ARG A 78 -5.35 10.89 -13.11
C ARG A 78 -4.71 12.21 -13.53
N GLU A 79 -3.61 12.60 -12.89
CA GLU A 79 -2.89 13.83 -13.22
C GLU A 79 -2.37 13.80 -14.66
N GLN A 80 -1.71 12.69 -15.06
CA GLN A 80 -1.24 12.50 -16.43
C GLN A 80 -2.40 12.56 -17.45
N LYS A 81 -3.55 11.97 -17.11
CA LYS A 81 -4.75 12.02 -17.96
C LYS A 81 -5.29 13.44 -18.09
N ILE A 82 -5.34 14.21 -17.00
CA ILE A 82 -5.78 15.61 -17.03
C ILE A 82 -4.83 16.44 -17.90
N GLN A 83 -3.52 16.29 -17.73
CA GLN A 83 -2.53 17.01 -18.53
C GLN A 83 -2.65 16.67 -20.02
N ARG A 84 -2.83 15.39 -20.35
CA ARG A 84 -3.06 14.96 -21.74
C ARG A 84 -4.31 15.63 -22.32
N LEU A 85 -5.43 15.58 -21.61
CA LEU A 85 -6.69 16.19 -22.04
C LEU A 85 -6.55 17.71 -22.20
N LEU A 86 -5.84 18.37 -21.30
CA LEU A 86 -5.59 19.81 -21.39
C LEU A 86 -4.75 20.16 -22.63
N ASN A 87 -3.72 19.37 -22.92
CA ASN A 87 -2.88 19.54 -24.10
C ASN A 87 -3.66 19.29 -25.39
N GLU A 88 -4.41 18.19 -25.47
CA GLU A 88 -5.28 17.88 -26.62
C GLU A 88 -6.31 19.00 -26.85
N ASN A 89 -6.94 19.50 -25.79
CA ASN A 89 -7.89 20.59 -25.90
C ASN A 89 -7.22 21.88 -26.39
N LYS A 90 -6.00 22.19 -25.92
CA LYS A 90 -5.22 23.33 -26.43
C LYS A 90 -4.92 23.17 -27.92
N VAL A 91 -4.40 22.01 -28.33
CA VAL A 91 -4.08 21.72 -29.74
C VAL A 91 -5.30 21.89 -30.64
N LEU A 92 -6.47 21.39 -30.20
CA LEU A 92 -7.72 21.55 -30.95
C LEU A 92 -8.13 23.02 -31.06
N ARG A 93 -8.05 23.78 -29.96
CA ARG A 93 -8.36 25.22 -29.98
C ARG A 93 -7.43 26.00 -30.91
N ASP A 94 -6.14 25.71 -30.87
CA ASP A 94 -5.15 26.35 -31.74
C ASP A 94 -5.41 26.01 -33.21
N TRP A 95 -5.77 24.76 -33.52
CA TRP A 95 -6.15 24.34 -34.87
C TRP A 95 -7.40 25.06 -35.38
N PHE A 96 -8.46 25.16 -34.55
CA PHE A 96 -9.68 25.91 -34.90
C PHE A 96 -9.44 27.42 -35.04
N ALA A 97 -8.49 27.98 -34.28
CA ALA A 97 -8.14 29.40 -34.38
C ALA A 97 -7.23 29.73 -35.57
N THR A 98 -6.62 28.71 -36.20
CA THR A 98 -5.77 28.90 -37.38
C THR A 98 -6.64 29.25 -38.59
N ALA A 99 -6.28 30.30 -39.33
CA ALA A 99 -7.01 30.71 -40.52
C ALA A 99 -7.04 29.56 -41.55
N LEU A 100 -8.21 29.36 -42.20
CA LEU A 100 -8.34 28.32 -43.22
C LEU A 100 -7.33 28.56 -44.35
N PRO A 101 -6.66 27.50 -44.84
CA PRO A 101 -5.79 27.63 -46.01
C PRO A 101 -6.56 28.22 -47.19
N ALA A 102 -5.89 29.07 -47.97
CA ALA A 102 -6.47 29.75 -49.13
C ALA A 102 -7.14 28.77 -50.11
N ASP A 103 -6.59 27.56 -50.23
CA ASP A 103 -7.11 26.49 -51.09
C ASP A 103 -8.48 26.00 -50.65
N VAL A 104 -8.68 25.85 -49.34
CA VAL A 104 -9.96 25.45 -48.75
C VAL A 104 -10.99 26.57 -48.90
N ILE A 105 -10.58 27.83 -48.69
CA ILE A 105 -11.42 29.00 -48.89
C ILE A 105 -11.88 29.09 -50.35
N ARG A 106 -10.96 28.89 -51.31
CA ARG A 106 -11.24 28.90 -52.75
C ARG A 106 -12.18 27.77 -53.16
N LEU A 107 -12.04 26.59 -52.54
CA LEU A 107 -12.94 25.45 -52.78
C LEU A 107 -14.37 25.73 -52.28
N HIS A 108 -14.48 26.38 -51.12
CA HIS A 108 -15.76 26.81 -50.54
C HIS A 108 -16.42 27.95 -51.33
N GLN A 109 -15.63 28.83 -51.93
CA GLN A 109 -16.10 29.85 -52.89
C GLN A 109 -16.38 29.21 -54.25
N ARG A 110 -17.30 28.23 -54.27
CA ARG A 110 -17.67 27.49 -55.47
C ARG A 110 -18.49 28.37 -56.42
N PRO A 111 -18.05 28.59 -57.67
CA PRO A 111 -18.91 29.12 -58.73
C PRO A 111 -20.04 28.15 -59.07
N ALA A 112 -21.24 28.63 -59.43
CA ALA A 112 -22.29 27.75 -59.91
C ALA A 112 -21.90 27.13 -61.27
N PHE A 113 -21.68 25.82 -61.31
CA PHE A 113 -21.37 25.09 -62.56
C PHE A 113 -22.63 24.46 -63.14
N ALA A 114 -22.86 24.66 -64.44
CA ALA A 114 -24.01 24.09 -65.17
C ALA A 114 -23.79 22.64 -65.62
N SER A 115 -22.55 22.12 -65.57
CA SER A 115 -22.24 20.73 -65.96
C SER A 115 -21.05 20.15 -65.16
N PRO A 116 -20.98 18.82 -65.00
CA PRO A 116 -19.86 18.15 -64.32
C PRO A 116 -18.49 18.41 -64.97
N ASN A 117 -18.44 18.52 -66.30
CA ASN A 117 -17.20 18.84 -67.02
C ASN A 117 -16.70 20.26 -66.70
N GLY A 118 -17.61 21.21 -66.44
CA GLY A 118 -17.25 22.57 -66.01
C GLY A 118 -16.61 22.61 -64.63
N TYR A 119 -17.03 21.72 -63.73
CA TYR A 119 -16.41 21.57 -62.41
C TYR A 119 -15.00 20.98 -62.50
N LEU A 120 -14.82 19.89 -63.27
CA LEU A 120 -13.52 19.26 -63.45
C LEU A 120 -12.52 20.21 -64.11
N ARG A 121 -12.94 20.99 -65.12
CA ARG A 121 -12.06 21.97 -65.76
C ARG A 121 -11.63 23.09 -64.80
N TRP A 122 -12.54 23.61 -63.97
CA TRP A 122 -12.19 24.60 -62.95
C TRP A 122 -11.22 24.07 -61.90
N LEU A 123 -11.34 22.79 -61.53
CA LEU A 123 -10.40 22.14 -60.61
C LEU A 123 -9.02 21.95 -61.27
N SER A 124 -8.98 21.58 -62.56
CA SER A 124 -7.76 21.33 -63.33
C SER A 124 -7.01 22.61 -63.77
N ASP A 125 -7.72 23.71 -64.07
CA ASP A 125 -7.09 24.99 -64.46
C ASP A 125 -6.35 25.67 -63.28
N GLY A 126 -6.55 25.19 -62.05
CA GLY A 126 -5.94 25.73 -60.83
C GLY A 126 -4.54 25.19 -60.50
N GLU A 127 -3.71 24.87 -61.50
CA GLU A 127 -2.42 24.19 -61.31
C GLU A 127 -1.32 25.05 -60.63
N GLN A 128 -0.60 24.40 -59.70
CA GLN A 128 0.62 24.78 -58.96
C GLN A 128 0.49 25.85 -57.86
N LEU A 129 0.15 25.38 -56.65
CA LEU A 129 0.36 26.11 -55.39
C LEU A 129 1.74 25.78 -54.80
N PRO A 130 2.42 26.74 -54.13
CA PRO A 130 3.72 26.51 -53.52
C PRO A 130 3.63 25.43 -52.45
N ALA A 131 4.66 24.59 -52.34
CA ALA A 131 4.75 23.58 -51.30
C ALA A 131 4.55 24.22 -49.91
N THR A 132 3.60 23.68 -49.14
CA THR A 132 3.34 24.05 -47.75
C THR A 132 4.61 23.80 -46.93
N GLY A 133 5.38 24.85 -46.64
CA GLY A 133 6.55 24.76 -45.76
C GLY A 133 7.60 25.85 -45.82
N GLN A 134 7.58 26.77 -46.80
CA GLN A 134 8.61 27.82 -46.86
C GLN A 134 8.19 29.05 -46.03
N GLN A 135 8.57 29.03 -44.76
CA GLN A 135 8.59 30.20 -43.90
C GLN A 135 9.60 31.21 -44.49
N PRO A 136 9.22 32.45 -44.84
CA PRO A 136 10.19 33.46 -45.25
C PRO A 136 10.89 33.97 -43.99
N GLY A 137 12.17 33.65 -43.84
CA GLY A 137 13.04 34.28 -42.87
C GLY A 137 13.18 35.77 -43.20
N GLY A 138 12.85 36.60 -42.22
CA GLY A 138 13.27 38.00 -42.11
C GLY A 138 14.21 38.13 -40.94
#